data_AF-A0A4Z0F4H8-F1
#
_entry.id   AF-A0A4Z0F4H8-F1
#
_cell.length_a   1.000
_cell.length_b   1.000
_cell.length_c   1.000
_cell.angle_alpha   90.00
_cell.angle_beta   90.00
_cell.angle_gamma   90.00
#
_symmetry.space_group_name_H-M   'P 1'
#
loop_
_entity.id
_entity.type
_entity.pdbx_description
1 polymer ?
#
loop_
_entity_poly.entity_id
_entity_poly.type
_entity_poly.pdbx_seq_one_letter_code
_entity_poly.pdbx_strand_id
1 'polypeptide(L)'
;MASTDGLPRMVTGSITGTGASLMVSLGFVPSRVDVFNIATAGRLEWMDTMPSASAIKTVTAGTQTYITSNGITPVETSTSGQGFLIGADAVNGSGNTLVYFAVGN
;
A
#
# COMPACT_ATOMS: atom_id res chain seq x y z
N MET A 1 -4.05 15.43 29.59
CA MET A 1 -4.18 15.37 28.12
C MET A 1 -4.24 13.90 27.75
N ALA A 2 -5.32 13.43 27.12
CA ALA A 2 -5.41 12.03 26.74
C ALA A 2 -4.35 11.74 25.67
N SER A 3 -3.44 10.84 25.98
CA SER A 3 -2.43 10.36 25.03
C SER A 3 -3.16 9.68 23.87
N THR A 4 -2.91 10.12 22.64
CA THR A 4 -3.43 9.49 21.41
C THR A 4 -2.74 8.16 21.07
N ASP A 5 -1.87 7.68 21.96
CA ASP A 5 -0.93 6.57 21.81
C ASP A 5 -1.59 5.17 21.85
N GLY A 6 -2.87 5.09 21.50
CA GLY A 6 -3.61 3.82 21.42
C GLY A 6 -4.85 3.86 20.53
N LEU A 7 -5.02 4.93 19.73
CA LEU A 7 -6.08 5.01 18.74
C LEU A 7 -5.51 4.69 17.36
N PRO A 8 -6.14 3.77 16.59
CA PRO A 8 -5.66 3.43 15.26
C PRO A 8 -5.62 4.67 14.37
N ARG A 9 -4.49 4.86 13.68
CA ARG A 9 -4.30 5.93 12.69
C ARG A 9 -4.79 5.42 11.35
N MET A 10 -5.64 6.18 10.67
CA MET A 10 -6.07 5.83 9.31
C MET A 10 -5.79 6.99 8.36
N VAL A 11 -5.13 6.70 7.26
CA VAL A 11 -4.86 7.65 6.18
C VAL A 11 -5.38 7.07 4.88
N THR A 12 -6.09 7.89 4.13
CA THR A 12 -6.49 7.59 2.76
C THR A 12 -5.93 8.66 1.84
N GLY A 13 -5.70 8.29 0.59
CA GLY A 13 -5.22 9.24 -0.41
C GLY A 13 -5.18 8.62 -1.78
N SER A 14 -4.70 9.40 -2.74
CA SER A 14 -4.50 8.94 -4.11
C SER A 14 -3.14 9.39 -4.63
N ILE A 15 -2.56 8.57 -5.49
CA ILE A 15 -1.28 8.84 -6.13
C ILE A 15 -1.29 8.33 -7.57
N THR A 16 -0.57 9.00 -8.46
CA THR A 16 -0.39 8.54 -9.83
C THR A 16 0.59 7.38 -9.86
N GLY A 17 0.14 6.24 -10.39
CA GLY A 17 0.98 5.07 -10.60
C GLY A 17 2.07 5.34 -11.64
N THR A 18 3.19 4.64 -11.51
CA THR A 18 4.40 4.92 -12.29
C THR A 18 4.92 3.70 -13.07
N GLY A 19 4.43 2.49 -12.77
CA GLY A 19 5.02 1.24 -13.24
C GLY A 19 6.33 0.86 -12.51
N ALA A 20 6.76 1.68 -11.55
CA ALA A 20 7.96 1.49 -10.74
C ALA A 20 7.62 1.58 -9.24
N SER A 21 8.55 1.19 -8.37
CA SER A 21 8.36 1.30 -6.92
C SER A 21 8.02 2.74 -6.52
N LEU A 22 6.98 2.91 -5.71
CA LEU A 22 6.40 4.21 -5.35
C LEU A 22 6.27 4.35 -3.84
N MET A 23 6.89 5.38 -3.27
CA MET A 23 6.84 5.67 -1.83
C MET A 23 5.60 6.48 -1.46
N VAL A 24 4.90 6.03 -0.41
CA VAL A 24 3.82 6.75 0.25
C VAL A 24 4.23 7.00 1.69
N SER A 25 4.51 8.27 2.00
CA SER A 25 4.87 8.71 3.36
C SER A 25 3.63 8.97 4.20
N LEU A 26 3.57 8.36 5.38
CA LEU A 26 2.44 8.45 6.32
C LEU A 26 2.83 9.04 7.67
N GLY A 27 4.13 9.03 8.02
CA GLY A 27 4.60 9.38 9.36
C GLY A 27 4.33 8.31 10.44
N PHE A 28 3.95 7.11 10.00
CA PHE A 28 3.86 5.89 10.79
C PHE A 28 4.03 4.68 9.85
N VAL A 29 4.34 3.52 10.42
CA VAL A 29 4.37 2.26 9.66
C VAL A 29 2.98 1.63 9.70
N PRO A 30 2.36 1.33 8.55
CA PRO A 30 1.04 0.75 8.54
C PRO A 30 1.07 -0.71 9.00
N SER A 31 0.02 -1.13 9.72
CA SER A 31 -0.32 -2.53 9.99
C SER A 31 -1.19 -3.15 8.89
N ARG A 32 -1.82 -2.32 8.06
CA ARG A 32 -2.58 -2.75 6.87
C ARG A 32 -2.51 -1.70 5.76
N VAL A 33 -2.38 -2.16 4.52
CA VAL A 33 -2.44 -1.33 3.32
C VAL A 33 -3.32 -1.99 2.27
N ASP A 34 -4.29 -1.23 1.77
CA ASP A 34 -5.08 -1.56 0.60
C ASP A 34 -4.81 -0.53 -0.50
N VAL A 35 -4.47 -0.98 -1.71
CA VAL A 35 -4.29 -0.13 -2.89
C VAL A 35 -5.25 -0.58 -3.98
N PHE A 36 -5.99 0.35 -4.56
CA PHE A 36 -6.92 0.12 -5.65
C PHE A 36 -6.53 0.97 -6.87
N ASN A 37 -6.43 0.35 -8.03
CA ASN A 37 -6.30 1.06 -9.28
C ASN A 37 -7.69 1.30 -9.88
N ILE A 38 -8.11 2.57 -9.97
CA ILE A 38 -9.45 2.94 -10.46
C ILE A 38 -9.63 2.58 -11.93
N ALA A 39 -8.57 2.64 -12.74
CA ALA A 39 -8.65 2.40 -14.19
C ALA A 39 -8.83 0.92 -14.54
N THR A 40 -8.29 0.02 -13.72
CA THR A 40 -8.28 -1.43 -14.00
C THR A 40 -9.09 -2.26 -13.02
N ALA A 41 -9.62 -1.68 -11.94
CA ALA A 41 -10.19 -2.40 -10.81
C ALA A 41 -9.22 -3.42 -10.17
N GLY A 42 -7.91 -3.28 -10.42
CA GLY A 42 -6.89 -4.08 -9.77
C GLY A 42 -6.66 -3.64 -8.32
N ARG A 43 -6.31 -4.59 -7.44
CA ARG A 43 -6.09 -4.34 -6.01
C ARG A 43 -4.85 -5.04 -5.50
N LEU A 44 -4.16 -4.40 -4.54
CA LEU A 44 -3.15 -5.01 -3.67
C LEU A 44 -3.60 -4.85 -2.22
N GLU A 45 -3.56 -5.94 -1.46
CA GLU A 45 -3.88 -5.96 -0.03
C GLU A 45 -2.70 -6.54 0.74
N TRP A 46 -2.26 -5.85 1.79
CA TRP A 46 -1.18 -6.29 2.65
C TRP A 46 -1.52 -6.03 4.12
N MET A 47 -1.05 -6.93 4.98
CA MET A 47 -1.23 -6.90 6.43
C MET A 47 0.11 -7.19 7.10
N ASP A 48 0.34 -6.70 8.31
CA ASP A 48 1.60 -6.86 9.08
C ASP A 48 2.05 -8.31 9.32
N THR A 49 1.11 -9.25 9.27
CA THR A 49 1.39 -10.70 9.30
C THR A 49 1.99 -11.25 7.99
N MET A 50 2.00 -10.45 6.91
CA MET A 50 2.58 -10.82 5.63
C MET A 50 4.03 -10.31 5.49
N PRO A 51 4.92 -11.05 4.78
CA PRO A 51 6.28 -10.58 4.48
C PRO A 51 6.32 -9.24 3.74
N SER A 52 7.44 -8.53 3.84
CA SER A 52 7.69 -7.34 3.02
C SER A 52 7.67 -7.66 1.52
N ALA A 53 7.23 -6.72 0.69
CA ALA A 53 7.11 -6.83 -0.76
C ALA A 53 6.10 -7.90 -1.24
N SER A 54 5.24 -8.40 -0.34
CA SER A 54 4.15 -9.31 -0.67
C SER A 54 2.80 -8.59 -0.71
N ALA A 55 1.78 -9.24 -1.28
CA ALA A 55 0.40 -8.80 -1.20
C ALA A 55 -0.55 -9.91 -1.67
N ILE A 56 -1.82 -9.82 -1.30
CA ILE A 56 -2.90 -10.43 -2.07
C ILE A 56 -3.25 -9.48 -3.21
N LYS A 57 -3.04 -9.94 -4.44
CA LYS A 57 -3.36 -9.22 -5.66
C LYS A 57 -4.68 -9.71 -6.23
N THR A 58 -5.58 -8.79 -6.52
CA THR A 58 -6.80 -9.04 -7.30
C THR A 58 -6.68 -8.35 -8.65
N VAL A 59 -6.94 -9.05 -9.74
CA VAL A 59 -7.02 -8.47 -11.10
C VAL A 59 -8.47 -8.11 -11.45
N THR A 60 -8.67 -7.37 -12.54
CA THR A 60 -10.00 -6.93 -13.03
C THR A 60 -11.05 -8.05 -13.08
N ALA A 61 -10.64 -9.26 -13.47
CA ALA A 61 -11.51 -10.43 -13.56
C ALA A 61 -11.86 -11.07 -12.20
N GLY A 62 -11.37 -10.51 -11.09
CA GLY A 62 -11.61 -11.00 -9.73
C GLY A 62 -10.67 -12.12 -9.28
N THR A 63 -9.79 -12.64 -10.14
CA THR A 63 -8.80 -13.65 -9.75
C THR A 63 -7.87 -13.08 -8.68
N GLN A 64 -7.75 -13.80 -7.57
CA GLN A 64 -6.87 -13.44 -6.46
C GLN A 64 -5.63 -14.33 -6.45
N THR A 65 -4.47 -13.71 -6.22
CA THR A 65 -3.18 -14.40 -6.13
C THR A 65 -2.36 -13.82 -5.00
N TYR A 66 -1.65 -14.66 -4.26
CA TYR A 66 -0.65 -14.20 -3.31
C TYR A 66 0.67 -13.97 -4.06
N ILE A 67 1.12 -12.72 -4.13
CA ILE A 67 2.40 -12.35 -4.73
C ILE A 67 3.46 -12.22 -3.63
N THR A 68 4.65 -12.74 -3.87
CA THR A 68 5.79 -12.71 -2.94
C THR A 68 6.82 -11.64 -3.27
N SER A 69 6.60 -10.88 -4.34
CA SER A 69 7.44 -9.76 -4.77
C SER A 69 6.56 -8.70 -5.44
N ASN A 70 7.06 -7.46 -5.51
CA ASN A 70 6.37 -6.29 -6.08
C ASN A 70 5.02 -5.95 -5.45
N GLY A 71 4.72 -6.48 -4.26
CA GLY A 71 3.55 -6.10 -3.45
C GLY A 71 3.82 -4.84 -2.62
N ILE A 72 3.38 -4.84 -1.36
CA ILE A 72 3.57 -3.72 -0.44
C ILE A 72 4.77 -3.97 0.47
N THR A 73 5.62 -2.95 0.64
CA THR A 73 6.77 -3.01 1.56
C THR A 73 6.59 -1.96 2.65
N PRO A 74 6.41 -2.32 3.93
CA PRO A 74 6.41 -1.36 5.02
C PRO A 74 7.79 -0.68 5.13
N VAL A 75 7.80 0.61 5.45
CA VAL A 75 9.02 1.42 5.54
C VAL A 75 9.10 2.03 6.93
N GLU A 76 9.98 1.46 7.75
CA GLU A 76 10.29 1.91 9.12
C GLU A 76 11.09 3.22 9.14
N THR A 77 12.01 3.38 8.18
CA THR A 77 12.84 4.58 8.04
C THR A 77 13.18 4.81 6.58
N SER A 78 13.03 6.04 6.12
CA SER A 78 13.52 6.50 4.81
C SER A 78 13.80 8.00 4.86
N THR A 79 14.46 8.54 3.83
CA THR A 79 14.61 10.00 3.64
C THR A 79 13.26 10.71 3.54
N SER A 80 12.21 10.00 3.14
CA SER A 80 10.85 10.50 3.02
C SER A 80 9.98 10.18 4.26
N GLY A 81 10.55 9.59 5.31
CA GLY A 81 9.86 9.20 6.54
C GLY A 81 9.27 7.78 6.54
N GLN A 82 8.41 7.52 7.51
CA GLN A 82 7.70 6.24 7.67
C GLN A 82 6.51 6.12 6.72
N GLY A 83 6.21 4.89 6.29
CA GLY A 83 5.07 4.61 5.42
C GLY A 83 5.19 3.26 4.73
N PHE A 84 4.96 3.23 3.42
CA PHE A 84 5.08 2.01 2.62
C PHE A 84 5.49 2.30 1.17
N LEU A 85 6.08 1.30 0.51
CA LEU A 85 6.27 1.27 -0.94
C LEU A 85 5.16 0.44 -1.58
N ILE A 86 4.62 0.93 -2.69
CA ILE A 86 3.87 0.15 -3.67
C ILE A 86 4.88 -0.38 -4.69
N GLY A 87 4.99 -1.69 -4.83
CA GLY A 87 5.94 -2.31 -5.76
C GLY A 87 5.62 -2.05 -7.24
N ALA A 88 6.54 -2.46 -8.10
CA ALA A 88 6.42 -2.38 -9.56
C ALA A 88 5.49 -3.48 -10.12
N ASP A 89 4.24 -3.51 -9.65
CA ASP A 89 3.20 -4.41 -10.13
C ASP A 89 2.31 -3.73 -11.18
N ALA A 90 1.65 -4.52 -12.03
CA ALA A 90 0.69 -4.03 -13.02
C ALA A 90 -0.48 -3.22 -12.41
N VAL A 91 -0.84 -3.45 -11.14
CA VAL A 91 -1.80 -2.59 -10.42
C VAL A 91 -1.27 -1.16 -10.32
N ASN A 92 0.03 -0.97 -10.07
CA ASN A 92 0.73 0.31 -10.13
C ASN A 92 1.12 0.67 -11.58
N GLY A 93 0.15 0.65 -12.49
CA GLY A 93 0.40 1.00 -13.89
C GLY A 93 0.67 2.49 -14.08
N SER A 94 1.62 2.83 -14.95
CA SER A 94 2.00 4.23 -15.25
C SER A 94 0.80 5.07 -15.71
N GLY A 95 0.61 6.23 -15.10
CA GLY A 95 -0.48 7.16 -15.41
C GLY A 95 -1.84 6.79 -14.82
N ASN A 96 -1.97 5.62 -14.18
CA ASN A 96 -3.22 5.23 -13.53
C ASN A 96 -3.39 5.94 -12.18
N THR A 97 -4.63 6.22 -11.79
CA THR A 97 -4.93 6.71 -10.43
C THR A 97 -5.02 5.54 -9.47
N LEU A 98 -4.15 5.53 -8.47
CA LEU A 98 -4.19 4.59 -7.35
C LEU A 98 -4.81 5.28 -6.14
N VAL A 99 -5.77 4.63 -5.50
CA VAL A 99 -6.31 5.03 -4.19
C VAL A 99 -5.77 4.08 -3.15
N TYR A 100 -5.29 4.60 -2.03
CA TYR A 100 -4.80 3.79 -0.92
C TYR A 100 -5.56 4.06 0.37
N PHE A 101 -5.65 3.01 1.18
CA PHE A 101 -6.12 3.04 2.56
C PHE A 101 -5.03 2.39 3.40
N ALA A 102 -4.50 3.14 4.37
CA ALA A 102 -3.46 2.66 5.26
C ALA A 102 -3.91 2.84 6.71
N VAL A 103 -3.74 1.79 7.51
CA VAL A 103 -4.04 1.78 8.95
C VAL A 103 -2.74 1.54 9.70
N GLY A 104 -2.47 2.33 10.74
CA GLY A 104 -1.40 2.12 11.71
C GLY A 104 -1.99 1.88 13.10
N ASN A 105 -1.27 1.12 13.93
CA ASN A 105 -1.60 0.90 15.33
C ASN A 105 -0.80 1.85 16.24
#